data_AF-A0A354HQ90-F1
#
_entry.id   AF-A0A354HQ90-F1
#
_cell.length_a   1.000
_cell.length_b   1.000
_cell.length_c   1.000
_cell.angle_alpha   90.00
_cell.angle_beta   90.00
_cell.angle_gamma   90.00
#
_symmetry.space_group_name_H-M   'P 1'
#
loop_
_entity.id
_entity.type
_entity.pdbx_description
1 polymer ?
#
loop_
_entity_poly.entity_id
_entity_poly.type
_entity_poly.pdbx_seq_one_letter_code
_entity_poly.pdbx_strand_id
1 'polypeptide(L)'
;MENKERCIQRAKELAFQYQGTLVGCAHCSFSAALDALREEGIELVSPEVQNEIFKALIGLTGGCGNMHIGTCGAVLGSSAAISLAVGIGREEQEKNGKWQRWISYYNVKEGVGDKFVKEYGSIICRNILMKRFGMAFDSQFPGRNKELFAQAEKVGCRHANGCIISKAAGWAVETIWDLINNPEDQSWVWKEHEPEMDLK
;
A
#
# COMPACT_ATOMS: atom_id res chain seq x y z
N MET A 1 -22.05 3.95 -1.13
CA MET A 1 -21.61 2.55 -1.34
C MET A 1 -21.14 2.33 -2.78
N GLU A 2 -21.91 2.70 -3.80
CA GLU A 2 -21.53 2.51 -5.22
C GLU A 2 -20.23 3.25 -5.62
N ASN A 3 -20.04 4.51 -5.19
CA ASN A 3 -18.80 5.26 -5.50
C ASN A 3 -17.55 4.66 -4.84
N LYS A 4 -17.66 4.15 -3.61
CA LYS A 4 -16.54 3.49 -2.90
C LYS A 4 -16.09 2.25 -3.68
N GLU A 5 -17.03 1.37 -4.01
CA GLU A 5 -16.71 0.14 -4.73
C GLU A 5 -16.15 0.43 -6.13
N ARG A 6 -16.71 1.44 -6.82
CA ARG A 6 -16.17 1.92 -8.10
C ARG A 6 -14.73 2.41 -7.94
N CYS A 7 -14.42 3.23 -6.94
CA CYS A 7 -13.08 3.74 -6.70
C CYS A 7 -12.08 2.62 -6.36
N ILE A 8 -12.49 1.66 -5.54
CA ILE A 8 -11.68 0.48 -5.21
C ILE A 8 -11.36 -0.31 -6.47
N GLN A 9 -12.37 -0.56 -7.30
CA GLN A 9 -12.20 -1.28 -8.55
C GLN A 9 -11.32 -0.51 -9.53
N ARG A 10 -11.48 0.82 -9.59
CA ARG A 10 -10.65 1.69 -10.41
C ARG A 10 -9.17 1.66 -10.00
N ALA A 11 -8.88 1.67 -8.71
CA ALA A 11 -7.52 1.54 -8.19
C ALA A 11 -6.88 0.21 -8.57
N LYS A 12 -7.64 -0.88 -8.52
CA LYS A 12 -7.17 -2.21 -8.95
C LYS A 12 -6.81 -2.24 -10.44
N GLU A 13 -7.62 -1.60 -11.28
CA GLU A 13 -7.41 -1.50 -12.72
C GLU A 13 -6.20 -0.65 -13.08
N LEU A 14 -6.07 0.55 -12.48
CA LEU A 14 -4.91 1.43 -12.65
C LEU A 14 -3.63 0.72 -12.22
N ALA A 15 -3.63 0.05 -11.07
CA ALA A 15 -2.46 -0.70 -10.59
C ALA A 15 -2.04 -1.82 -11.55
N PHE A 16 -3.01 -2.50 -12.16
CA PHE A 16 -2.75 -3.52 -13.17
C PHE A 16 -2.16 -2.91 -14.45
N GLN A 17 -2.72 -1.79 -14.91
CA GLN A 17 -2.20 -1.05 -16.07
C GLN A 17 -0.76 -0.57 -15.82
N TYR A 18 -0.50 0.04 -14.66
CA TYR A 18 0.80 0.57 -14.27
C TYR A 18 1.86 -0.52 -14.11
N GLN A 19 1.48 -1.73 -13.71
CA GLN A 19 2.41 -2.86 -13.74
C GLN A 19 2.97 -3.13 -15.15
N GLY A 20 2.16 -2.91 -16.20
CA GLY A 20 2.58 -3.11 -17.59
C GLY A 20 3.43 -1.98 -18.17
N THR A 21 3.27 -0.76 -17.65
CA THR A 21 3.90 0.46 -18.21
C THR A 21 5.02 1.02 -17.34
N LEU A 22 4.82 1.10 -16.02
CA LEU A 22 5.74 1.70 -15.05
C LEU A 22 6.58 0.66 -14.29
N VAL A 23 6.12 -0.59 -14.23
CA VAL A 23 6.80 -1.77 -13.65
C VAL A 23 7.36 -1.54 -12.24
N GLY A 24 6.69 -2.09 -11.22
CA GLY A 24 7.22 -2.21 -9.87
C GLY A 24 6.16 -1.99 -8.81
N CYS A 25 6.22 -2.77 -7.73
CA CYS A 25 5.09 -2.88 -6.82
C CYS A 25 4.84 -1.66 -5.94
N ALA A 26 5.88 -0.90 -5.55
CA ALA A 26 5.72 0.21 -4.60
C ALA A 26 5.05 1.43 -5.23
N HIS A 27 5.66 1.97 -6.30
CA HIS A 27 5.13 3.15 -6.96
C HIS A 27 3.82 2.87 -7.72
N CYS A 28 3.62 1.65 -8.24
CA CYS A 28 2.36 1.32 -8.93
C CYS A 28 1.17 1.26 -7.97
N SER A 29 1.29 0.62 -6.79
CA SER A 29 0.17 0.58 -5.84
C SER A 29 -0.13 1.95 -5.24
N PHE A 30 0.92 2.74 -4.95
CA PHE A 30 0.79 4.11 -4.48
C PHE A 30 0.07 5.01 -5.50
N SER A 31 0.61 5.13 -6.73
CA SER A 31 0.02 6.00 -7.74
C SER A 31 -1.40 5.58 -8.09
N ALA A 32 -1.67 4.28 -8.25
CA ALA A 32 -3.00 3.80 -8.58
C ALA A 32 -4.04 4.14 -7.50
N ALA A 33 -3.66 4.11 -6.22
CA ALA A 33 -4.56 4.51 -5.14
C ALA A 33 -4.87 6.01 -5.19
N LEU A 34 -3.83 6.85 -5.30
CA LEU A 34 -4.01 8.32 -5.36
C LEU A 34 -4.77 8.76 -6.61
N ASP A 35 -4.46 8.18 -7.76
CA ASP A 35 -5.09 8.55 -9.03
C ASP A 35 -6.57 8.15 -9.04
N ALA A 36 -6.93 6.97 -8.53
CA ALA A 36 -8.33 6.56 -8.40
C ALA A 36 -9.11 7.48 -7.45
N LEU A 37 -8.52 7.85 -6.31
CA LEU A 37 -9.13 8.80 -5.36
C LEU A 37 -9.31 10.19 -6.00
N ARG A 38 -8.32 10.66 -6.76
CA ARG A 38 -8.40 11.95 -7.47
C ARG A 38 -9.52 11.97 -8.51
N GLU A 39 -9.73 10.86 -9.24
CA GLU A 39 -10.86 10.73 -10.17
C GLU A 39 -12.22 10.89 -9.47
N GLU A 40 -12.29 10.61 -8.16
CA GLU A 40 -13.47 10.77 -7.31
C GLU A 40 -13.49 12.11 -6.54
N GLY A 41 -12.57 13.02 -6.84
CA GLY A 41 -12.47 14.34 -6.19
C GLY A 41 -11.80 14.33 -4.82
N ILE A 42 -11.18 13.22 -4.42
CA ILE A 42 -10.41 13.10 -3.18
C ILE A 42 -8.92 13.31 -3.51
N GLU A 43 -8.43 14.53 -3.30
CA GLU A 43 -7.02 14.87 -3.53
C GLU A 43 -6.25 14.88 -2.20
N LEU A 44 -5.39 13.87 -2.00
CA LEU A 44 -4.52 13.79 -0.80
C LEU A 44 -3.31 14.71 -0.90
N VAL A 45 -2.73 14.80 -2.11
CA VAL A 45 -1.56 15.64 -2.43
C VAL A 45 -1.65 16.06 -3.90
N SER A 46 -0.99 17.18 -4.23
CA SER A 46 -0.91 17.64 -5.61
C SER A 46 -0.16 16.64 -6.50
N PRO A 47 -0.37 16.65 -7.83
CA PRO A 47 0.36 15.79 -8.77
C PRO A 47 1.89 15.96 -8.67
N GLU A 48 2.37 17.18 -8.40
CA GLU A 48 3.80 17.47 -8.25
C GLU A 48 4.37 16.77 -7.01
N VAL A 49 3.66 16.85 -5.88
CA VAL A 49 4.05 16.17 -4.63
C VAL A 49 3.98 14.66 -4.79
N GLN A 50 2.93 14.14 -5.45
CA GLN A 50 2.84 12.71 -5.77
C GLN A 50 4.06 12.23 -6.57
N ASN A 51 4.54 13.03 -7.52
CA ASN A 51 5.72 12.70 -8.32
C ASN A 51 7.02 12.68 -7.50
N GLU A 52 7.19 13.58 -6.53
CA GLU A 52 8.36 13.52 -5.62
C GLU A 52 8.29 12.28 -4.72
N ILE A 53 7.12 11.91 -4.22
CA ILE A 53 6.93 10.68 -3.44
C ILE A 53 7.17 9.45 -4.32
N PHE A 54 6.73 9.46 -5.58
CA PHE A 54 6.99 8.39 -6.54
C PHE A 54 8.49 8.09 -6.65
N LYS A 55 9.32 9.14 -6.79
CA LYS A 55 10.80 9.01 -6.84
C LYS A 55 11.36 8.41 -5.56
N ALA A 56 10.79 8.74 -4.40
CA ALA A 56 11.19 8.16 -3.12
C ALA A 56 10.79 6.68 -3.00
N LEU A 57 9.64 6.28 -3.57
CA LEU A 57 9.09 4.93 -3.43
C LEU A 57 9.64 3.92 -4.44
N ILE A 58 10.01 4.34 -5.66
CA ILE A 58 10.42 3.40 -6.71
C ILE A 58 11.60 2.52 -6.29
N GLY A 59 12.59 3.10 -5.59
CA GLY A 59 13.75 2.37 -5.06
C GLY A 59 13.41 1.34 -3.98
N LEU A 60 12.20 1.40 -3.39
CA LEU A 60 11.75 0.49 -2.33
C LEU A 60 11.06 -0.77 -2.88
N THR A 61 10.97 -0.91 -4.20
CA THR A 61 10.42 -2.11 -4.88
C THR A 61 11.28 -3.35 -4.64
N GLY A 62 10.67 -4.54 -4.75
CA GLY A 62 11.37 -5.82 -4.65
C GLY A 62 11.85 -6.14 -3.23
N GLY A 63 11.12 -5.70 -2.21
CA GLY A 63 11.54 -5.90 -0.82
C GLY A 63 12.66 -4.95 -0.40
N CYS A 64 12.56 -3.69 -0.86
CA CYS A 64 13.44 -2.53 -0.64
C CYS A 64 14.75 -2.46 -1.43
N GLY A 65 14.71 -2.37 -2.74
CA GLY A 65 15.94 -2.37 -3.55
C GLY A 65 16.28 -3.77 -4.00
N ASN A 66 15.24 -4.53 -4.32
CA ASN A 66 15.34 -5.85 -4.91
C ASN A 66 16.08 -6.90 -4.07
N MET A 67 16.04 -6.77 -2.74
CA MET A 67 16.67 -7.75 -1.83
C MET A 67 15.74 -8.91 -1.46
N HIS A 68 14.43 -8.79 -1.72
CA HIS A 68 13.38 -9.79 -1.40
C HIS A 68 13.14 -10.10 0.08
N ILE A 69 14.08 -9.76 0.96
CA ILE A 69 14.03 -10.04 2.40
C ILE A 69 13.31 -8.95 3.22
N GLY A 70 12.95 -7.82 2.60
CA GLY A 70 12.19 -6.75 3.23
C GLY A 70 10.69 -6.77 2.91
N THR A 71 9.99 -5.75 3.40
CA THR A 71 8.56 -5.51 3.14
C THR A 71 8.28 -5.42 1.64
N CYS A 72 7.27 -6.15 1.17
CA CYS A 72 6.82 -6.09 -0.20
C CYS A 72 6.48 -4.65 -0.62
N GLY A 73 6.96 -4.21 -1.78
CA GLY A 73 6.71 -2.85 -2.22
C GLY A 73 5.23 -2.52 -2.35
N ALA A 74 4.38 -3.49 -2.73
CA ALA A 74 2.93 -3.26 -2.78
C ALA A 74 2.35 -2.86 -1.42
N VAL A 75 2.80 -3.53 -0.34
CA VAL A 75 2.45 -3.17 1.04
C VAL A 75 2.95 -1.77 1.34
N LEU A 76 4.22 -1.48 1.03
CA LEU A 76 4.86 -0.21 1.33
C LEU A 76 4.18 0.97 0.62
N GLY A 77 3.94 0.88 -0.68
CA GLY A 77 3.28 1.94 -1.46
C GLY A 77 1.85 2.21 -1.01
N SER A 78 1.08 1.16 -0.73
CA SER A 78 -0.26 1.28 -0.15
C SER A 78 -0.24 1.87 1.25
N SER A 79 0.77 1.52 2.06
CA SER A 79 0.95 2.09 3.40
C SER A 79 1.26 3.58 3.33
N ALA A 80 2.05 4.02 2.34
CA ALA A 80 2.34 5.43 2.11
C ALA A 80 1.07 6.21 1.74
N ALA A 81 0.22 5.65 0.86
CA ALA A 81 -1.07 6.26 0.51
C ALA A 81 -1.99 6.39 1.74
N ILE A 82 -2.13 5.34 2.55
CA ILE A 82 -2.92 5.38 3.80
C ILE A 82 -2.35 6.44 4.76
N SER A 83 -1.03 6.48 4.93
CA SER A 83 -0.37 7.45 5.82
C SER A 83 -0.62 8.90 5.39
N LEU A 84 -0.67 9.18 4.08
CA LEU A 84 -1.04 10.51 3.58
C LEU A 84 -2.46 10.88 3.96
N ALA A 85 -3.42 9.95 3.88
CA ALA A 85 -4.80 10.20 4.27
C ALA A 85 -4.97 10.39 5.78
N VAL A 86 -4.17 9.70 6.60
CA VAL A 86 -4.14 9.91 8.05
C VAL A 86 -3.61 11.31 8.41
N GLY A 87 -2.67 11.84 7.63
CA GLY A 87 -2.25 13.25 7.73
C GLY A 87 -1.35 13.61 8.91
N ILE A 88 -0.91 12.65 9.72
CA ILE A 88 -0.03 12.91 10.87
C ILE A 88 1.41 13.09 10.40
N GLY A 89 1.82 14.35 10.34
CA GLY A 89 3.16 14.77 9.96
C GLY A 89 4.03 15.24 11.13
N ARG A 90 5.19 15.80 10.81
CA ARG A 90 6.15 16.36 11.78
C ARG A 90 5.51 17.41 12.68
N GLU A 91 4.80 18.37 12.09
CA GLU A 91 4.20 19.49 12.83
C GLU A 91 3.18 19.00 13.86
N GLU A 92 2.38 18.01 13.49
CA GLU A 92 1.38 17.41 14.37
C GLU A 92 2.02 16.68 15.56
N GLN A 93 3.10 15.93 15.30
CA GLN A 93 3.91 15.28 16.35
C GLN A 93 4.55 16.29 17.30
N GLU A 94 5.03 17.41 16.77
CA GLU A 94 5.67 18.47 17.55
C GLU A 94 4.66 19.26 18.39
N LYS A 95 3.44 19.48 17.88
CA LYS A 95 2.38 20.21 18.59
C LYS A 95 1.64 19.36 19.63
N ASN A 96 1.24 18.16 19.23
CA ASN A 96 0.29 17.36 20.01
C ASN A 96 0.92 16.14 20.65
N GLY A 97 2.22 15.90 20.43
CA GLY A 97 3.00 14.88 21.12
C GLY A 97 3.17 13.59 20.32
N LYS A 98 4.14 12.79 20.75
CA LYS A 98 4.62 11.64 19.97
C LYS A 98 3.55 10.56 19.78
N TRP A 99 2.58 10.45 20.69
CA TRP A 99 1.58 9.37 20.72
C TRP A 99 0.77 9.33 19.43
N GLN A 100 0.48 10.48 18.81
CA GLN A 100 -0.18 10.62 17.51
C GLN A 100 0.29 9.64 16.43
N ARG A 101 1.57 9.23 16.45
CA ARG A 101 2.14 8.26 15.49
C ARG A 101 1.37 6.94 15.42
N TRP A 102 0.74 6.50 16.51
CA TRP A 102 0.06 5.21 16.56
C TRP A 102 -1.16 5.16 15.63
N ILE A 103 -1.86 6.28 15.39
CA ILE A 103 -3.00 6.29 14.42
C ILE A 103 -2.50 5.84 13.05
N SER A 104 -1.37 6.38 12.58
CA SER A 104 -0.79 5.97 11.29
C SER A 104 -0.37 4.50 11.31
N TYR A 105 0.21 4.02 12.41
CA TYR A 105 0.69 2.64 12.51
C TYR A 105 -0.45 1.63 12.40
N TYR A 106 -1.54 1.84 13.15
CA TYR A 106 -2.65 0.91 13.20
C TYR A 106 -3.55 0.98 11.96
N ASN A 107 -3.77 2.16 11.39
CA ASN A 107 -4.47 2.28 10.10
C ASN A 107 -3.71 1.58 8.97
N VAL A 108 -2.38 1.66 8.96
CA VAL A 108 -1.55 0.90 8.00
C VAL A 108 -1.61 -0.59 8.29
N LYS A 109 -1.48 -0.99 9.56
CA LYS A 109 -1.57 -2.40 9.97
C LYS A 109 -2.88 -3.01 9.51
N GLU A 110 -4.02 -2.43 9.85
CA GLU A 110 -5.34 -2.99 9.56
C GLU A 110 -5.72 -2.82 8.09
N GLY A 111 -5.42 -1.66 7.52
CA GLY A 111 -5.79 -1.32 6.15
C GLY A 111 -5.09 -2.15 5.10
N VAL A 112 -3.83 -2.56 5.33
CA VAL A 112 -3.05 -3.36 4.37
C VAL A 112 -2.23 -4.47 5.00
N GLY A 113 -1.57 -4.25 6.14
CA GLY A 113 -0.66 -5.23 6.76
C GLY A 113 -1.34 -6.57 7.08
N ASP A 114 -2.40 -6.53 7.88
CA ASP A 114 -3.17 -7.69 8.32
C ASP A 114 -3.87 -8.38 7.14
N LYS A 115 -4.31 -7.61 6.13
CA LYS A 115 -4.88 -8.18 4.89
C LYS A 115 -3.83 -9.00 4.13
N PHE A 116 -2.59 -8.51 4.05
CA PHE A 116 -1.48 -9.27 3.47
C PHE A 116 -1.09 -10.50 4.30
N VAL A 117 -1.05 -10.38 5.63
CA VAL A 117 -0.77 -11.52 6.52
C VAL A 117 -1.87 -12.58 6.39
N LYS A 118 -3.14 -12.18 6.33
CA LYS A 118 -4.27 -13.09 6.16
C LYS A 118 -4.23 -13.82 4.81
N GLU A 119 -3.95 -13.10 3.73
CA GLU A 119 -3.95 -13.66 2.37
C GLU A 119 -2.68 -14.48 2.06
N TYR A 120 -1.51 -13.99 2.47
CA TYR A 120 -0.22 -14.53 2.05
C TYR A 120 0.64 -15.09 3.20
N GLY A 121 0.22 -14.90 4.45
CA GLY A 121 0.97 -15.32 5.64
C GLY A 121 2.14 -14.39 6.00
N SER A 122 2.36 -13.29 5.27
CA SER A 122 3.50 -12.40 5.51
C SER A 122 3.36 -11.06 4.77
N ILE A 123 4.07 -10.04 5.25
CA ILE A 123 4.35 -8.80 4.50
C ILE A 123 5.70 -8.84 3.75
N ILE A 124 6.51 -9.88 3.96
CA ILE A 124 7.84 -10.00 3.37
C ILE A 124 7.73 -10.42 1.90
N CYS A 125 8.44 -9.69 1.02
CA CYS A 125 8.34 -9.86 -0.44
C CYS A 125 8.58 -11.32 -0.87
N ARG A 126 9.69 -11.92 -0.43
CA ARG A 126 10.02 -13.32 -0.70
C ARG A 126 8.89 -14.27 -0.30
N ASN A 127 8.35 -14.11 0.90
CA ASN A 127 7.33 -15.03 1.43
C ASN A 127 6.03 -14.92 0.63
N ILE A 128 5.62 -13.71 0.26
CA ILE A 128 4.44 -13.48 -0.59
C ILE A 128 4.63 -14.13 -1.96
N LEU A 129 5.80 -13.95 -2.60
CA LEU A 129 6.08 -14.54 -3.90
C LEU A 129 6.14 -16.08 -3.84
N MET A 130 6.75 -16.65 -2.79
CA MET A 130 6.73 -18.10 -2.55
C MET A 130 5.30 -18.63 -2.39
N LYS A 131 4.45 -17.94 -1.60
CA LYS A 131 3.05 -18.34 -1.39
C LYS A 131 2.21 -18.23 -2.66
N ARG A 132 2.39 -17.16 -3.45
CA ARG A 132 1.56 -16.87 -4.62
C ARG A 132 2.02 -17.63 -5.87
N PHE A 133 3.33 -17.77 -6.07
CA PHE A 133 3.90 -18.26 -7.32
C PHE A 133 4.72 -19.55 -7.16
N GLY A 134 5.01 -19.98 -5.93
CA GLY A 134 5.88 -21.12 -5.64
C GLY A 134 7.38 -20.79 -5.68
N MET A 135 7.75 -19.56 -6.03
CA MET A 135 9.13 -19.08 -6.14
C MET A 135 9.20 -17.56 -5.97
N ALA A 136 10.34 -17.04 -5.49
CA ALA A 136 10.55 -15.61 -5.28
C ALA A 136 11.06 -14.83 -6.52
N PHE A 137 11.49 -15.50 -7.59
CA PHE A 137 11.94 -14.88 -8.85
C PHE A 137 12.85 -13.65 -8.65
N ASP A 138 13.97 -13.86 -7.96
CA ASP A 138 14.92 -12.81 -7.63
C ASP A 138 15.54 -12.19 -8.89
N SER A 139 15.18 -10.93 -9.18
CA SER A 139 15.58 -10.25 -10.40
C SER A 139 17.01 -9.69 -10.36
N GLN A 140 17.76 -9.92 -9.28
CA GLN A 140 19.21 -9.82 -9.29
C GLN A 140 19.83 -10.83 -10.27
N PHE A 141 19.14 -11.95 -10.54
CA PHE A 141 19.57 -12.95 -11.50
C PHE A 141 18.95 -12.71 -12.89
N PRO A 142 19.76 -12.69 -13.96
CA PRO A 142 19.26 -12.53 -15.32
C PRO A 142 18.16 -13.53 -15.66
N GLY A 143 17.09 -13.06 -16.31
CA GLY A 143 15.96 -13.89 -16.76
C GLY A 143 14.82 -14.05 -15.76
N ARG A 144 15.04 -13.85 -14.44
CA ARG A 144 14.00 -14.09 -13.42
C ARG A 144 12.77 -13.19 -13.56
N ASN A 145 12.94 -11.96 -14.03
CA ASN A 145 11.81 -11.10 -14.36
C ASN A 145 10.89 -11.71 -15.42
N LYS A 146 11.45 -12.28 -16.49
CA LYS A 146 10.66 -12.90 -17.57
C LYS A 146 9.90 -14.12 -17.06
N GLU A 147 10.56 -14.94 -16.23
CA GLU A 147 9.93 -16.10 -15.59
C GLU A 147 8.80 -15.69 -14.64
N LEU A 148 8.99 -14.63 -13.86
CA LEU A 148 7.95 -14.08 -12.99
C LEU A 148 6.73 -13.68 -13.80
N PHE A 149 6.90 -12.94 -14.91
CA PHE A 149 5.78 -12.53 -15.75
C PHE A 149 5.06 -13.73 -16.38
N ALA A 150 5.81 -14.72 -16.88
CA ALA A 150 5.22 -15.94 -17.43
C ALA A 150 4.46 -16.76 -16.36
N GLN A 151 5.00 -16.86 -15.15
CA GLN A 151 4.34 -17.54 -14.04
C GLN A 151 3.11 -16.75 -13.56
N ALA A 152 3.21 -15.42 -13.50
CA ALA A 152 2.10 -14.54 -13.15
C ALA A 152 0.92 -14.68 -14.12
N GLU A 153 1.17 -14.88 -15.41
CA GLU A 153 0.14 -15.17 -16.39
C GLU A 153 -0.52 -16.53 -16.11
N LYS A 154 0.28 -17.58 -15.92
CA LYS A 154 -0.21 -18.95 -15.64
C LYS A 154 -1.09 -19.05 -14.40
N VAL A 155 -0.78 -18.32 -13.33
CA VAL A 155 -1.52 -18.39 -12.06
C VAL A 155 -2.64 -17.33 -11.93
N GLY A 156 -2.98 -16.64 -13.02
CA GLY A 156 -4.05 -15.64 -13.01
C GLY A 156 -3.71 -14.40 -12.15
N CYS A 157 -2.47 -13.92 -12.21
CA CYS A 157 -2.03 -12.69 -11.55
C CYS A 157 -2.04 -11.48 -12.51
N ARG A 158 -2.34 -11.67 -13.79
CA ARG A 158 -2.32 -10.64 -14.85
C ARG A 158 -3.71 -10.04 -15.11
N HIS A 159 -4.44 -9.71 -14.05
CA HIS A 159 -5.69 -8.95 -14.12
C HIS A 159 -5.93 -8.19 -12.80
N ALA A 160 -6.82 -7.19 -12.85
CA ALA A 160 -7.10 -6.25 -11.74
C ALA A 160 -7.47 -6.94 -10.41
N ASN A 161 -8.15 -8.09 -10.44
CA ASN A 161 -8.57 -8.78 -9.21
C ASN A 161 -7.58 -9.85 -8.72
N GLY A 162 -6.63 -10.26 -9.57
CA GLY A 162 -5.71 -11.37 -9.28
C GLY A 162 -4.29 -10.91 -8.94
N CYS A 163 -3.96 -9.65 -9.24
CA CYS A 163 -2.63 -9.08 -9.00
C CYS A 163 -2.44 -8.66 -7.54
N ILE A 164 -1.26 -8.97 -6.97
CA ILE A 164 -0.86 -8.53 -5.63
C ILE A 164 -0.88 -6.99 -5.52
N ILE A 165 -0.38 -6.30 -6.56
CA ILE A 165 -0.29 -4.83 -6.60
C ILE A 165 -1.71 -4.23 -6.63
N SER A 166 -2.59 -4.78 -7.46
CA SER A 166 -3.97 -4.32 -7.56
C SER A 166 -4.76 -4.53 -6.27
N LYS A 167 -4.65 -5.70 -5.63
CA LYS A 167 -5.27 -5.95 -4.31
C LYS A 167 -4.80 -4.92 -3.28
N ALA A 168 -3.50 -4.64 -3.22
CA ALA A 168 -2.94 -3.65 -2.30
C ALA A 168 -3.48 -2.24 -2.55
N ALA A 169 -3.57 -1.81 -3.81
CA ALA A 169 -4.12 -0.50 -4.17
C ALA A 169 -5.61 -0.40 -3.77
N GLY A 170 -6.39 -1.45 -4.06
CA GLY A 170 -7.80 -1.51 -3.67
C GLY A 170 -8.00 -1.45 -2.15
N TRP A 171 -7.18 -2.18 -1.38
CA TRP A 171 -7.23 -2.13 0.09
C TRP A 171 -6.84 -0.76 0.65
N ALA A 172 -5.87 -0.07 0.04
CA ALA A 172 -5.52 1.29 0.42
C ALA A 172 -6.69 2.24 0.18
N VAL A 173 -7.29 2.21 -1.01
CA VAL A 173 -8.45 3.06 -1.34
C VAL A 173 -9.63 2.76 -0.43
N GLU A 174 -9.92 1.50 -0.15
CA GLU A 174 -10.97 1.11 0.79
C GLU A 174 -10.78 1.79 2.16
N THR A 175 -9.56 1.69 2.70
CA THR A 175 -9.18 2.25 4.00
C THR A 175 -9.25 3.78 3.99
N ILE A 176 -8.67 4.42 2.97
CA ILE A 176 -8.65 5.87 2.83
C ILE A 176 -10.07 6.42 2.68
N TRP A 177 -10.91 5.74 1.91
CA TRP A 177 -12.30 6.14 1.72
C TRP A 177 -13.07 6.18 3.03
N ASP A 178 -12.89 5.15 3.87
CA ASP A 178 -13.51 5.08 5.19
C ASP A 178 -12.97 6.16 6.12
N LEU A 179 -11.65 6.38 6.14
CA LEU A 179 -11.03 7.43 6.95
C LEU A 179 -11.58 8.84 6.63
N ILE A 180 -11.83 9.12 5.35
CA ILE A 180 -12.23 10.46 4.90
C ILE A 180 -13.76 10.65 4.99
N ASN A 181 -14.54 9.66 4.56
CA ASN A 181 -15.99 9.81 4.42
C ASN A 181 -16.78 9.30 5.63
N ASN A 182 -16.18 8.42 6.44
CA ASN A 182 -16.76 7.89 7.66
C ASN A 182 -15.76 8.09 8.82
N PRO A 183 -15.38 9.34 9.15
CA PRO A 183 -14.34 9.58 10.13
C PRO A 183 -14.80 9.08 11.51
N GLU A 184 -14.33 7.90 11.89
CA GLU A 184 -14.49 7.39 13.25
C GLU A 184 -13.54 8.11 14.19
N ASP A 185 -13.94 8.24 15.46
CA ASP A 185 -13.06 8.73 16.51
C ASP A 185 -11.86 7.77 16.66
N GLN A 186 -10.71 8.20 16.13
CA GLN A 186 -9.46 7.44 16.20
C GLN A 186 -8.89 7.36 17.63
N SER A 187 -9.58 7.90 18.64
CA SER A 187 -9.19 7.78 20.05
C SER A 187 -9.15 6.35 20.57
N TRP A 188 -9.77 5.41 19.85
CA TRP A 188 -9.68 3.98 20.14
C TRP A 188 -8.22 3.51 20.23
N VAL A 189 -7.34 4.06 19.39
CA VAL A 189 -5.91 3.71 19.36
C VAL A 189 -5.26 3.97 20.73
N TRP A 190 -5.64 5.04 21.41
CA TRP A 190 -5.13 5.40 22.74
C TRP A 190 -5.69 4.46 23.80
N LYS A 191 -6.98 4.16 23.72
CA LYS A 191 -7.69 3.31 24.68
C LYS A 191 -7.18 1.87 24.64
N GLU A 192 -6.78 1.37 23.47
CA GLU A 192 -6.36 -0.02 23.29
C GLU A 192 -4.85 -0.22 23.38
N HIS A 193 -4.04 0.78 23.05
CA HIS A 193 -2.60 0.61 22.88
C HIS A 193 -1.72 1.54 23.71
N GLU A 194 -2.30 2.46 24.48
CA GLU A 194 -1.56 3.32 25.41
C GLU A 194 -2.18 3.27 26.83
N PRO A 195 -1.92 2.20 27.60
CA PRO A 195 -2.24 2.20 29.02
C PRO A 195 -1.26 3.15 29.71
N GLU A 196 -1.79 4.27 30.20
CA GLU A 196 -1.07 5.34 30.89
C GLU A 196 -0.14 6.13 29.96
N MET A 197 -0.66 7.25 29.45
CA MET A 197 0.19 8.35 28.99
C MET A 197 1.29 8.55 30.04
N ASP A 198 2.55 8.38 29.65
CA ASP A 198 3.67 9.02 30.35
C ASP A 198 3.49 10.54 30.16
N LEU A 199 2.55 11.11 30.92
CA LEU A 199 2.40 12.54 31.18
C LEU A 199 3.57 12.94 32.07
N LYS A 200 4.77 13.02 31.48
CA LYS A 200 5.90 13.76 32.07
C LYS A 200 6.58 14.59 31.01
#